data_AF-A0A425CU75-F1
#
_entry.id   AF-A0A425CU75-F1
#
_cell.length_a   1.000
_cell.length_b   1.000
_cell.length_c   1.000
_cell.angle_alpha   90.00
_cell.angle_beta   90.00
_cell.angle_gamma   90.00
#
_symmetry.space_group_name_H-M   'P 1'
#
loop_
_entity.id
_entity.type
_entity.pdbx_description
1 polymer ?
#
loop_
_entity_poly.entity_id
_entity_poly.type
_entity_poly.pdbx_seq_one_letter_code
_entity_poly.pdbx_strand_id
1 'polypeptide(L)'
;MNKVVPAIKATFPSANKRVILQHDNATPHRSITDAELASVSTGGLTFVMRRQPPNSPDLNVLDLGFFASIQSLQYKKMNRTENDVIRNTFEGFDELNYEKLENVFLTFQAVMRLVLEHGGDNHSALPHLKKAALRRAGLLMSNVTCPDSLLL
;
A
#
# COMPACT_ATOMS: atom_id res chain seq x y z
N MET A 1 -16.64 5.24 -2.34
CA MET A 1 -16.37 6.70 -2.39
C MET A 1 -16.88 7.45 -1.17
N ASN A 2 -18.14 7.27 -0.79
CA ASN A 2 -18.84 8.08 0.24
C ASN A 2 -18.29 8.01 1.68
N LYS A 3 -17.44 7.02 2.00
CA LYS A 3 -16.78 6.90 3.31
C LYS A 3 -15.29 7.22 3.25
N VAL A 4 -14.59 6.63 2.27
CA VAL A 4 -13.14 6.74 2.11
C VAL A 4 -12.70 8.17 1.79
N VAL A 5 -13.36 8.84 0.83
CA VAL A 5 -12.93 10.18 0.42
C VAL A 5 -13.11 11.21 1.55
N PRO A 6 -14.26 11.29 2.24
CA PRO A 6 -14.38 12.18 3.39
C PRO A 6 -13.32 11.91 4.47
N ALA A 7 -13.04 10.64 4.79
CA ALA A 7 -12.01 10.29 5.76
C ALA A 7 -10.62 10.78 5.33
N ILE A 8 -10.24 10.57 4.07
CA ILE A 8 -8.98 11.10 3.53
C ILE A 8 -8.95 12.63 3.62
N LYS A 9 -10.01 13.33 3.19
CA LYS A 9 -10.05 14.80 3.25
C LYS A 9 -9.86 15.33 4.68
N ALA A 10 -10.36 14.61 5.69
CA ALA A 10 -10.25 14.99 7.09
C ALA A 10 -8.84 14.77 7.67
N THR A 11 -8.10 13.77 7.20
CA THR A 11 -6.86 13.33 7.86
C THR A 11 -5.60 13.42 6.99
N PHE A 12 -5.71 13.65 5.68
CA PHE A 12 -4.58 13.56 4.75
C PHE A 12 -3.52 14.64 5.01
N PRO A 13 -2.33 14.26 5.53
CA PRO A 13 -1.37 15.22 6.08
C PRO A 13 -0.38 15.70 5.02
N SER A 14 -0.86 16.21 3.87
CA SER A 14 0.03 16.52 2.74
C SER A 14 -0.12 17.95 2.21
N ALA A 15 1.05 18.54 1.91
CA ALA A 15 1.18 19.72 1.08
C ALA A 15 0.84 19.41 -0.39
N ASN A 16 1.13 18.19 -0.85
CA ASN A 16 0.73 17.72 -2.17
C ASN A 16 -0.74 17.35 -2.15
N LYS A 17 -1.53 18.09 -2.92
CA LYS A 17 -2.97 17.91 -2.95
C LYS A 17 -3.44 16.80 -3.89
N ARG A 18 -2.54 16.08 -4.54
CA ARG A 18 -2.89 14.97 -5.42
C ARG A 18 -2.87 13.63 -4.67
N VAL A 19 -4.04 13.01 -4.54
CA VAL A 19 -4.23 11.69 -3.94
C VAL A 19 -4.37 10.65 -5.04
N ILE A 20 -3.47 9.67 -5.05
CA ILE A 20 -3.57 8.50 -5.93
C ILE A 20 -4.23 7.39 -5.14
N LEU A 21 -5.45 7.03 -5.53
CA LEU A 21 -6.08 5.80 -5.09
C LEU A 21 -5.53 4.68 -5.97
N GLN A 22 -5.22 3.53 -5.38
CA GLN A 22 -4.77 2.35 -6.10
C GLN A 22 -5.58 1.14 -5.66
N HIS A 23 -6.19 0.43 -6.61
CA HIS A 23 -6.87 -0.86 -6.40
C HIS A 23 -6.51 -1.83 -7.54
N ASP A 24 -6.82 -3.11 -7.32
CA ASP A 24 -6.77 -4.14 -8.34
C ASP A 24 -7.96 -4.03 -9.33
N ASN A 25 -8.02 -4.96 -10.29
CA ASN A 25 -8.99 -4.93 -11.39
C ASN A 25 -10.23 -5.80 -11.16
N ALA A 26 -10.52 -6.21 -9.92
CA ALA A 26 -11.71 -7.00 -9.62
C ALA A 26 -12.99 -6.26 -10.09
N THR A 27 -13.97 -7.01 -10.57
CA THR A 27 -15.18 -6.47 -11.21
C THR A 27 -15.87 -5.36 -10.41
N PRO A 28 -16.03 -5.46 -9.07
CA PRO A 28 -16.64 -4.36 -8.29
C PRO A 28 -15.86 -3.05 -8.34
N HIS A 29 -14.53 -3.10 -8.47
CA HIS A 29 -13.67 -1.90 -8.47
C HIS A 29 -13.67 -1.16 -9.81
N ARG A 30 -14.07 -1.83 -10.91
CA ARG A 30 -14.20 -1.20 -12.23
C ARG A 30 -15.32 -0.17 -12.32
N SER A 31 -16.22 -0.15 -11.32
CA SER A 31 -17.31 0.81 -11.24
C SER A 31 -16.85 2.25 -10.97
N ILE A 32 -15.64 2.44 -10.42
CA ILE A 32 -15.11 3.79 -10.13
C ILE A 32 -14.63 4.43 -11.45
N THR A 33 -15.25 5.56 -11.79
CA THR A 33 -15.01 6.34 -13.00
C THR A 33 -14.23 7.63 -12.74
N ASP A 34 -13.58 8.17 -13.76
CA ASP A 34 -12.89 9.47 -13.67
C ASP A 34 -13.86 10.63 -13.34
N ALA A 35 -15.11 10.54 -13.81
CA ALA A 35 -16.15 11.53 -13.51
C ALA A 35 -16.50 11.55 -12.01
N GLU A 36 -16.57 10.38 -11.37
CA GLU A 36 -16.79 10.29 -9.92
C GLU A 36 -15.59 10.81 -9.13
N LEU A 37 -14.37 10.59 -9.59
CA LEU A 37 -13.17 11.14 -8.96
C LEU A 37 -13.09 12.66 -9.11
N ALA A 38 -13.48 13.19 -10.27
CA ALA A 38 -13.55 14.62 -10.51
C ALA A 38 -14.58 15.30 -9.61
N SER A 39 -15.77 14.70 -9.45
CA SER A 39 -16.83 15.29 -8.61
C SER A 39 -16.46 15.37 -7.13
N VAL A 40 -15.62 14.44 -6.64
CA VAL A 40 -15.11 14.47 -5.27
C VAL A 40 -13.79 15.21 -5.10
N SER A 41 -13.16 15.67 -6.19
CA SER A 41 -11.92 16.44 -6.17
C SER A 41 -12.18 17.90 -5.79
N THR A 42 -12.41 18.13 -4.51
CA THR A 42 -12.77 19.43 -3.94
C THR A 42 -11.92 19.74 -2.71
N GLY A 43 -11.94 21.00 -2.24
CA GLY A 43 -11.13 21.42 -1.10
C GLY A 43 -9.63 21.44 -1.41
N GLY A 44 -9.28 21.70 -2.67
CA GLY A 44 -7.91 21.69 -3.17
C GLY A 44 -7.35 20.29 -3.44
N LEU A 45 -7.97 19.22 -2.96
CA LEU A 45 -7.54 17.84 -3.19
C LEU A 45 -8.03 17.31 -4.54
N THR A 46 -7.11 16.72 -5.32
CA THR A 46 -7.39 16.03 -6.59
C THR A 46 -7.23 14.53 -6.38
N PHE A 47 -8.28 13.77 -6.63
CA PHE A 47 -8.26 12.31 -6.56
C PHE A 47 -8.11 11.75 -7.97
N VAL A 48 -7.21 10.77 -8.10
CA VAL A 48 -7.03 9.99 -9.35
C VAL A 48 -6.97 8.51 -9.02
N MET A 49 -7.37 7.67 -9.96
CA MET A 49 -7.28 6.22 -9.83
C MET A 49 -6.10 5.70 -10.63
N ARG A 50 -5.33 4.81 -10.01
CA ARG A 50 -4.37 3.95 -10.70
C ARG A 50 -4.78 2.51 -10.50
N ARG A 51 -5.03 1.82 -11.60
CA ARG A 51 -5.32 0.39 -11.56
C ARG A 51 -4.00 -0.36 -11.66
N GLN A 52 -3.86 -1.35 -10.80
CA GLN A 52 -2.73 -2.26 -10.81
C GLN A 52 -2.74 -3.14 -12.08
N PRO A 53 -1.59 -3.59 -12.58
CA PRO A 53 -1.54 -4.60 -13.64
C PRO A 53 -2.25 -5.91 -13.22
N PRO A 54 -2.85 -6.67 -14.17
CA PRO A 54 -3.44 -7.97 -13.86
C PRO A 54 -2.44 -8.96 -13.23
N ASN A 55 -2.93 -9.86 -12.38
CA ASN A 55 -2.13 -10.96 -11.76
C ASN A 55 -0.84 -10.52 -11.06
N SER A 56 -0.79 -9.29 -10.53
CA SER A 56 0.42 -8.71 -9.96
C SER A 56 0.29 -8.38 -8.48
N PRO A 57 -0.13 -9.28 -7.58
CA PRO A 57 -0.43 -8.96 -6.17
C PRO A 57 0.72 -8.29 -5.42
N ASP A 58 1.95 -8.52 -5.85
CA ASP A 58 3.18 -7.87 -5.41
C ASP A 58 3.21 -6.35 -5.68
N LEU A 59 2.42 -5.90 -6.66
CA LEU A 59 2.12 -4.51 -6.99
C LEU A 59 0.87 -3.95 -6.29
N ASN A 60 0.35 -4.61 -5.24
CA ASN A 60 -0.61 -4.03 -4.29
C ASN A 60 0.01 -3.99 -2.89
N VAL A 61 0.23 -2.80 -2.33
CA VAL A 61 0.82 -2.65 -0.99
C VAL A 61 0.00 -3.35 0.10
N LEU A 62 -1.32 -3.46 -0.11
CA LEU A 62 -2.22 -4.12 0.84
C LEU A 62 -1.94 -5.62 0.90
N ASP A 63 -1.88 -6.26 -0.27
CA ASP A 63 -1.60 -7.70 -0.41
C ASP A 63 -0.15 -8.03 -0.10
N LEU A 64 0.79 -7.19 -0.57
CA LEU A 64 2.23 -7.41 -0.44
C LEU A 64 2.68 -7.52 1.03
N GLY A 65 2.06 -6.77 1.93
CA GLY A 65 2.52 -6.81 3.33
C GLY A 65 1.65 -6.17 4.38
N PHE A 66 0.68 -5.32 4.03
CA PHE A 66 -0.21 -4.73 5.03
C PHE A 66 -1.08 -5.80 5.72
N PHE A 67 -1.82 -6.58 4.93
CA PHE A 67 -2.69 -7.63 5.47
C PHE A 67 -1.88 -8.70 6.20
N ALA A 68 -0.75 -9.14 5.63
CA ALA A 68 0.15 -10.08 6.30
C ALA A 68 0.67 -9.55 7.65
N SER A 69 0.87 -8.23 7.78
CA SER A 69 1.32 -7.63 9.04
C SER A 69 0.24 -7.70 10.11
N ILE A 70 -1.01 -7.36 9.79
CA ILE A 70 -2.15 -7.48 10.72
C ILE A 70 -2.40 -8.94 11.06
N GLN A 71 -2.40 -9.82 10.06
CA GLN A 71 -2.60 -11.25 10.24
C GLN A 71 -1.55 -11.86 11.18
N SER A 72 -0.29 -11.42 11.10
CA SER A 72 0.78 -11.87 12.01
C SER A 72 0.53 -11.51 13.48
N LEU A 73 -0.20 -10.42 13.75
CA LEU A 73 -0.62 -10.03 15.10
C LEU A 73 -1.85 -10.86 15.53
N GLN A 74 -2.80 -11.04 14.61
CA GLN A 74 -3.99 -11.86 14.83
C GLN A 74 -3.64 -13.32 15.17
N TYR A 75 -2.62 -13.92 14.54
CA TYR A 75 -2.17 -15.29 14.81
C TYR A 75 -1.66 -15.51 16.23
N LYS A 76 -1.32 -14.44 16.97
CA LYS A 76 -0.91 -14.51 18.38
C LYS A 76 -2.12 -14.53 19.33
N LYS A 77 -3.33 -14.37 18.80
CA LYS A 77 -4.59 -14.29 19.55
C LYS A 77 -5.49 -15.48 19.19
N MET A 78 -6.33 -15.87 20.15
CA MET A 78 -7.28 -16.96 19.94
C MET A 78 -8.53 -16.42 19.22
N ASN A 79 -8.94 -17.08 18.13
CA ASN A 79 -10.15 -16.76 17.39
C ASN A 79 -11.07 -17.98 17.40
N ARG A 80 -12.21 -17.91 18.11
CA ARG A 80 -13.19 -19.01 18.15
C ARG A 80 -14.50 -18.67 17.44
N THR A 81 -14.74 -17.37 17.23
CA THR A 81 -15.95 -16.85 16.61
C THR A 81 -15.61 -15.81 15.56
N GLU A 82 -16.57 -15.49 14.69
CA GLU A 82 -16.47 -14.36 13.75
C GLU A 82 -16.19 -13.04 14.50
N ASN A 83 -16.87 -12.81 15.62
CA ASN A 83 -16.67 -11.61 16.43
C ASN A 83 -15.24 -11.52 16.99
N ASP A 84 -14.61 -12.64 17.34
CA ASP A 84 -13.21 -12.64 17.76
C ASP A 84 -12.28 -12.23 16.61
N VAL A 85 -12.54 -12.73 15.39
CA VAL A 85 -11.77 -12.36 14.20
C VAL A 85 -11.87 -10.85 13.95
N ILE A 86 -13.09 -10.30 13.98
CA ILE A 86 -13.32 -8.86 13.78
C ILE A 86 -12.57 -8.06 14.84
N ARG A 87 -12.78 -8.38 16.12
CA ARG A 87 -12.15 -7.68 17.25
C ARG A 87 -10.62 -7.75 17.18
N ASN A 88 -10.06 -8.94 17.01
CA ASN A 88 -8.61 -9.13 16.95
C ASN A 88 -7.99 -8.47 15.70
N THR A 89 -8.75 -8.32 14.61
CA THR A 89 -8.31 -7.57 13.43
C THR A 89 -8.22 -6.07 13.72
N PHE A 90 -9.23 -5.48 14.38
CA PHE A 90 -9.18 -4.09 14.80
C PHE A 90 -8.06 -3.83 15.79
N GLU A 91 -7.91 -4.68 16.82
CA GLU A 91 -6.79 -4.58 17.76
C GLU A 91 -5.44 -4.71 17.03
N GLY A 92 -5.32 -5.63 16.06
CA GLY A 92 -4.11 -5.78 15.25
C GLY A 92 -3.82 -4.56 14.37
N PHE A 93 -4.85 -3.87 13.88
CA PHE A 93 -4.70 -2.61 13.17
C PHE A 93 -4.19 -1.49 14.11
N ASP A 94 -4.76 -1.39 15.31
CA ASP A 94 -4.36 -0.38 16.30
C ASP A 94 -2.94 -0.64 16.87
N GLU A 95 -2.56 -1.91 17.02
CA GLU A 95 -1.22 -2.33 17.47
C GLU A 95 -0.14 -2.19 16.39
N LEU A 96 -0.52 -2.03 15.12
CA LEU A 96 0.42 -2.04 14.01
C LEU A 96 1.32 -0.80 14.02
N ASN A 97 2.60 -1.02 14.31
CA ASN A 97 3.60 0.05 14.29
C ASN A 97 3.78 0.64 12.88
N TYR A 98 3.77 1.97 12.77
CA TYR A 98 4.03 2.70 11.52
C TYR A 98 5.37 2.31 10.85
N GLU A 99 6.41 1.94 11.62
CA GLU A 99 7.69 1.47 11.06
C GLU A 99 7.51 0.19 10.23
N LYS A 100 6.56 -0.66 10.61
CA LYS A 100 6.22 -1.87 9.84
C LYS A 100 5.61 -1.46 8.49
N LEU A 101 4.73 -0.46 8.48
CA LEU A 101 4.13 0.09 7.26
C LEU A 101 5.19 0.71 6.35
N GLU A 102 6.07 1.53 6.91
CA GLU A 102 7.20 2.11 6.17
C GLU A 102 8.08 1.03 5.53
N ASN A 103 8.35 -0.06 6.25
CA ASN A 103 9.08 -1.19 5.70
C ASN A 103 8.36 -1.89 4.54
N VAL A 104 7.01 -1.96 4.57
CA VAL A 104 6.21 -2.52 3.47
C VAL A 104 6.30 -1.60 2.25
N PHE A 105 6.17 -0.28 2.42
CA PHE A 105 6.32 0.68 1.32
C PHE A 105 7.71 0.67 0.67
N LEU A 106 8.78 0.53 1.45
CA LEU A 106 10.13 0.37 0.89
C LEU A 106 10.28 -0.94 0.11
N THR A 107 9.63 -2.01 0.58
CA THR A 107 9.61 -3.29 -0.15
C THR A 107 8.85 -3.14 -1.46
N PHE A 108 7.69 -2.47 -1.43
CA PHE A 108 6.87 -2.18 -2.59
C PHE A 108 7.63 -1.44 -3.69
N GLN A 109 8.39 -0.39 -3.32
CA GLN A 109 9.22 0.34 -4.28
C GLN A 109 10.36 -0.52 -4.85
N ALA A 110 10.97 -1.38 -4.04
CA ALA A 110 11.99 -2.31 -4.52
C ALA A 110 11.42 -3.38 -5.45
N VAL A 111 10.20 -3.87 -5.20
CA VAL A 111 9.47 -4.77 -6.11
C VAL A 111 9.18 -4.07 -7.43
N MET A 112 8.66 -2.84 -7.41
CA MET A 112 8.44 -2.06 -8.64
C MET A 112 9.71 -1.90 -9.46
N ARG A 113 10.84 -1.63 -8.80
CA ARG A 113 12.13 -1.56 -9.46
C ARG A 113 12.54 -2.91 -10.07
N LEU A 114 12.38 -4.02 -9.35
CA LEU A 114 12.68 -5.36 -9.88
C LEU A 114 11.83 -5.69 -11.11
N VAL A 115 10.55 -5.34 -11.11
CA VAL A 115 9.67 -5.52 -12.26
C VAL A 115 10.20 -4.76 -13.48
N LEU A 116 10.69 -3.53 -13.29
CA LEU A 116 11.33 -2.77 -14.38
C LEU A 116 12.66 -3.43 -14.83
N GLU A 117 13.50 -3.88 -13.89
CA GLU A 117 14.78 -4.56 -14.20
C GLU A 117 14.58 -5.86 -15.00
N HIS A 118 13.43 -6.52 -14.86
CA HIS A 118 13.10 -7.78 -15.54
C HIS A 118 12.05 -7.61 -16.65
N GLY A 119 11.87 -6.39 -17.19
CA GLY A 119 11.03 -6.15 -18.36
C GLY A 119 9.55 -6.45 -18.15
N GLY A 120 9.04 -6.25 -16.93
CA GLY A 120 7.64 -6.48 -16.56
C GLY A 120 7.37 -7.83 -15.90
N ASP A 121 8.37 -8.70 -15.77
CA ASP A 121 8.22 -9.97 -15.05
C ASP A 121 8.13 -9.77 -13.53
N ASN A 122 7.28 -10.56 -12.87
CA ASN A 122 7.02 -10.51 -11.44
C ASN A 122 7.36 -11.80 -10.68
N HIS A 123 8.07 -12.75 -11.31
CA HIS A 123 8.53 -14.00 -10.66
C HIS A 123 9.83 -13.82 -9.85
N SER A 124 10.22 -12.59 -9.56
CA SER A 124 11.43 -12.28 -8.79
C SER A 124 11.23 -12.51 -7.30
N ALA A 125 12.25 -13.04 -6.62
CA ALA A 125 12.25 -13.15 -5.16
C ALA A 125 12.21 -11.76 -4.51
N LEU A 126 11.46 -11.63 -3.40
CA LEU A 126 11.35 -10.37 -2.69
C LEU A 126 12.74 -9.91 -2.17
N PRO A 127 13.13 -8.64 -2.41
CA PRO A 127 14.46 -8.16 -2.08
C PRO A 127 14.62 -7.94 -0.57
N HIS A 128 15.69 -8.51 0.01
CA HIS A 128 16.01 -8.30 1.41
C HIS A 128 16.87 -7.03 1.62
N LEU A 129 16.21 -5.87 1.75
CA LEU A 129 16.85 -4.55 1.90
C LEU A 129 17.55 -4.27 3.25
N LYS A 130 17.73 -5.28 4.12
CA LYS A 130 18.27 -5.12 5.50
C LYS A 130 17.69 -3.93 6.31
N LYS A 131 16.41 -3.60 6.09
CA LYS A 131 15.75 -2.38 6.58
C LYS A 131 15.90 -2.14 8.09
N ALA A 132 15.79 -3.19 8.90
CA ALA A 132 15.97 -3.09 10.35
C ALA A 132 17.39 -2.67 10.76
N ALA A 133 18.42 -3.19 10.08
CA ALA A 133 19.80 -2.81 10.34
C ALA A 133 20.06 -1.36 9.92
N LEU A 134 19.57 -0.96 8.74
CA LEU A 134 19.68 0.42 8.25
C LEU A 134 18.97 1.41 9.18
N ARG A 135 17.76 1.08 9.68
CA ARG A 135 17.03 1.93 10.63
C ARG A 135 17.81 2.12 11.93
N ARG A 136 18.36 1.05 12.51
CA ARG A 136 19.20 1.16 13.73
C ARG A 136 20.45 2.02 13.53
N ALA A 137 21.00 2.03 12.31
CA ALA A 137 22.15 2.87 11.97
C ALA A 137 21.77 4.32 11.62
N GLY A 138 20.47 4.66 11.55
CA GLY A 138 20.02 5.99 11.09
C GLY A 138 20.22 6.21 9.58
N LEU A 139 20.37 5.15 8.79
CA LEU A 139 20.71 5.17 7.36
C LEU A 139 19.59 4.63 6.47
N LEU A 140 18.39 4.42 7.01
CA LEU A 140 17.27 3.94 6.22
C LEU A 140 16.82 5.03 5.24
N MET A 141 16.75 4.68 3.96
CA MET A 141 16.24 5.58 2.93
C MET A 141 14.74 5.80 3.08
N SER A 142 14.27 7.00 2.73
CA SER A 142 12.82 7.29 2.62
C SER A 142 12.19 6.68 1.38
N ASN A 143 12.98 6.54 0.30
CA ASN A 143 12.56 5.94 -0.96
C ASN A 143 13.68 5.09 -1.57
N VAL A 144 13.32 4.04 -2.31
CA VAL A 144 14.25 3.24 -3.11
C VAL A 144 14.58 3.98 -4.40
N THR A 145 15.88 4.11 -4.70
CA THR A 145 16.35 4.72 -5.95
C THR A 145 16.05 3.81 -7.15
N CYS A 146 15.48 4.38 -8.21
CA CYS A 146 15.31 3.74 -9.51
C CYS A 146 16.21 4.44 -10.55
N PRO A 147 17.12 3.72 -11.23
CA PRO A 147 17.89 4.27 -12.34
C PRO A 147 17.01 4.74 -13.50
N ASP A 148 17.34 5.88 -14.10
CA ASP A 148 16.60 6.43 -15.25
C ASP A 148 16.62 5.51 -16.48
N SER A 149 17.68 4.68 -16.62
CA SER A 149 17.79 3.68 -17.68
C SER A 149 16.69 2.62 -17.66
N LEU A 150 15.96 2.48 -16.55
CA LEU A 150 14.83 1.56 -16.41
C LEU A 150 13.48 2.18 -16.75
N LEU A 151 13.43 3.49 -17.03
CA LEU A 151 12.19 4.24 -17.28
C LEU A 151 11.92 4.50 -18.78
N LEU A 152 12.72 3.89 -19.66
CA LEU A 152 12.71 4.03 -21.12
C LEU A 152 12.11 2.80 -21.80
#